data_AF-A0A1I7XM22-F1
#
_entry.id   AF-A0A1I7XM22-F1
#
_cell.length_a   1.000
_cell.length_b   1.000
_cell.length_c   1.000
_cell.angle_alpha   90.00
_cell.angle_beta   90.00
_cell.angle_gamma   90.00
#
_symmetry.space_group_name_H-M   'P 1'
#
loop_
_entity.id
_entity.type
_entity.pdbx_description
1 polymer ?
#
loop_
_entity_poly.entity_id
_entity_poly.type
_entity_poly.pdbx_seq_one_letter_code
_entity_poly.pdbx_strand_id
1 'polypeptide(L)'
;MQSIPAIAREANYCLQKKISGFPGVPDIPDLEEGSFQFKDSVISTLSDHILIHSRLAFCGERKPARASNTNKCLHNPFVGYLSEHCKVLSSCDSRIAIGTCAKTIPSTRQATCECINDARDDLKNRIASISNVFSDLLSGDRGIAIGSSNKVDICVANIKKQMITPVNDWVTVIDSALSTCIKKKPAGQNLGMEAMLNVGCRKVIADTTGAASQQLKTGFDFVNNLIDAMVERSGRFCGGSHCLQG
;
A
#
# COMPACT_ATOMS: atom_id res chain seq x y z
N MET A 1 -4.83 6.50 12.57
CA MET A 1 -4.70 6.02 11.16
C MET A 1 -3.75 4.80 11.12
N GLN A 2 -4.25 3.55 11.07
CA GLN A 2 -3.42 2.35 11.37
C GLN A 2 -2.38 1.96 10.30
N SER A 3 -2.47 2.53 9.10
CA SER A 3 -1.65 2.11 7.95
C SER A 3 -0.19 2.56 8.05
N ILE A 4 0.08 3.74 8.63
CA ILE A 4 1.45 4.25 8.80
C ILE A 4 2.23 3.39 9.82
N PRO A 5 1.68 3.05 11.00
CA PRO A 5 2.31 2.08 11.91
C PRO A 5 2.55 0.71 11.27
N ALA A 6 1.66 0.24 10.39
CA ALA A 6 1.84 -1.04 9.70
C ALA A 6 3.04 -1.03 8.76
N ILE A 7 3.20 0.04 7.96
CA ILE A 7 4.37 0.22 7.08
C ILE A 7 5.66 0.33 7.91
N ALA A 8 5.63 1.04 9.04
CA ALA A 8 6.80 1.14 9.92
C ALA A 8 7.21 -0.22 10.51
N ARG A 9 6.25 -1.10 10.86
CA ARG A 9 6.55 -2.46 11.30
C ARG A 9 7.22 -3.31 10.22
N GLU A 10 6.76 -3.23 8.97
CA GLU A 10 7.44 -3.91 7.85
C GLU A 10 8.84 -3.38 7.64
N ALA A 11 9.00 -2.05 7.62
CA ALA A 11 10.30 -1.42 7.46
C ALA A 11 11.26 -1.86 8.57
N ASN A 12 10.79 -1.89 9.81
CA ASN A 12 11.57 -2.37 10.95
C ASN A 12 11.98 -3.85 10.80
N TYR A 13 11.03 -4.72 10.44
CA TYR A 13 11.31 -6.15 10.23
C TYR A 13 12.35 -6.37 9.13
N CYS A 14 12.27 -5.61 8.04
CA CYS A 14 13.25 -5.65 6.97
C CYS A 14 14.61 -5.10 7.42
N LEU A 15 14.65 -3.99 8.15
CA LEU A 15 15.89 -3.38 8.66
C LEU A 15 16.63 -4.31 9.62
N GLN A 16 15.92 -5.02 10.49
CA GLN A 16 16.51 -6.02 11.39
C GLN A 16 17.21 -7.17 10.65
N LYS A 17 16.79 -7.47 9.42
CA LYS A 17 17.46 -8.46 8.56
C LYS A 17 18.67 -7.88 7.82
N LYS A 18 18.62 -6.60 7.44
CA LYS A 18 19.68 -5.93 6.67
C LYS A 18 20.81 -5.36 7.55
N ILE A 19 20.50 -4.91 8.76
CA ILE A 19 21.44 -4.26 9.67
C ILE A 19 21.55 -5.11 10.94
N SER A 20 22.70 -5.76 11.12
CA SER A 20 22.98 -6.56 12.31
C SER A 20 22.96 -5.69 13.57
N GLY A 21 22.19 -6.11 14.58
CA GLY A 21 22.05 -5.37 15.84
C GLY A 21 21.22 -4.09 15.72
N PHE A 22 20.38 -3.95 14.70
CA PHE A 22 19.49 -2.80 14.57
C PHE A 22 18.55 -2.70 15.80
N PRO A 23 18.58 -1.59 16.56
CA PRO A 23 17.87 -1.47 17.83
C PRO A 23 16.35 -1.35 17.68
N GLY A 24 15.87 -1.20 16.45
CA GLY A 24 14.47 -1.01 16.12
C GLY A 24 14.18 0.41 15.66
N VAL A 25 13.15 0.56 14.80
CA VAL A 25 12.57 1.86 14.49
C VAL A 25 11.85 2.34 15.75
N PRO A 26 12.17 3.53 16.28
CA PRO A 26 11.44 4.07 17.43
C PRO A 26 9.97 4.24 17.10
N ASP A 27 9.10 4.11 18.10
CA ASP A 27 7.68 4.32 17.93
C ASP A 27 7.43 5.70 17.31
N ILE A 28 6.54 5.72 16.32
CA ILE A 28 6.13 6.98 15.69
C ILE A 28 5.52 7.81 16.82
N PRO A 29 6.06 9.02 17.11
CA PRO A 29 5.50 9.86 18.16
C PRO A 29 4.01 10.09 17.86
N ASP A 30 3.20 10.24 18.91
CA ASP A 30 1.77 10.50 18.73
C ASP A 30 1.59 11.84 18.01
N LEU A 31 1.44 11.76 16.70
CA LEU A 31 1.19 12.91 15.83
C LEU A 31 -0.29 13.29 15.86
N GLU A 32 -1.17 12.54 16.54
CA GLU A 32 -2.61 12.73 16.38
C GLU A 32 -3.06 14.12 16.81
N GLU A 33 -2.45 14.76 17.81
CA GLU A 33 -2.87 16.10 18.25
C GLU A 33 -2.38 17.24 17.33
N GLY A 34 -1.10 17.23 16.94
CA GLY A 34 -0.51 18.28 16.09
C GLY A 34 -0.81 18.13 14.59
N SER A 35 -1.07 16.89 14.14
CA SER A 35 -1.39 16.59 12.74
C SER A 35 -2.89 16.44 12.46
N PHE A 36 -3.75 16.45 13.48
CA PHE A 36 -5.21 16.35 13.31
C PHE A 36 -5.75 17.37 12.31
N GLN A 37 -5.27 18.60 12.40
CA GLN A 37 -5.67 19.71 11.52
C GLN A 37 -5.40 19.43 10.04
N PHE A 38 -4.46 18.54 9.71
CA PHE A 38 -4.14 18.16 8.33
C PHE A 38 -4.87 16.89 7.87
N LYS A 39 -5.66 16.24 8.73
CA LYS A 39 -6.35 14.97 8.45
C LYS A 39 -7.17 15.02 7.15
N ASP A 40 -7.95 16.07 6.94
CA ASP A 40 -8.80 16.17 5.75
C ASP A 40 -7.97 16.43 4.48
N SER A 41 -6.87 17.19 4.59
CA SER A 41 -5.91 17.36 3.50
C SER A 41 -5.19 16.04 3.16
N VAL A 42 -4.84 15.24 4.18
CA VAL A 42 -4.28 13.89 4.00
C VAL A 42 -5.27 12.98 3.28
N ILE A 43 -6.53 12.96 3.71
CA ILE A 43 -7.58 12.15 3.08
C ILE A 43 -7.82 12.59 1.63
N SER A 44 -7.91 13.90 1.37
CA SER A 44 -8.11 14.43 0.02
C SER A 44 -6.95 14.03 -0.89
N THR A 45 -5.71 14.24 -0.45
CA THR A 45 -4.52 13.91 -1.25
C THR A 45 -4.36 12.42 -1.53
N LEU A 46 -4.72 11.55 -0.58
CA LEU A 46 -4.77 10.10 -0.83
C LEU A 46 -5.87 9.74 -1.83
N SER A 47 -7.05 10.36 -1.71
CA SER A 47 -8.17 10.12 -2.63
C SER A 47 -7.84 10.58 -4.05
N ASP A 48 -7.20 11.74 -4.20
CA ASP A 48 -6.75 12.27 -5.48
C ASP A 48 -5.71 11.36 -6.12
N HIS A 49 -4.72 10.88 -5.34
CA HIS A 49 -3.73 9.93 -5.82
C HIS A 49 -4.41 8.66 -6.36
N ILE A 50 -5.31 8.04 -5.58
CA ILE A 50 -6.01 6.82 -6.00
C ILE A 50 -6.82 7.08 -7.28
N LEU A 51 -7.55 8.19 -7.35
CA LEU A 51 -8.37 8.53 -8.51
C LEU A 51 -7.52 8.74 -9.77
N ILE A 52 -6.43 9.49 -9.65
CA ILE A 52 -5.51 9.79 -10.76
C ILE A 52 -4.87 8.49 -11.26
N HIS A 53 -4.31 7.68 -10.36
CA HIS A 53 -3.60 6.45 -10.74
C HIS A 53 -4.56 5.37 -11.26
N SER A 54 -5.78 5.25 -10.72
CA SER A 54 -6.81 4.35 -11.26
C SER A 54 -7.20 4.74 -12.69
N ARG A 55 -7.41 6.05 -12.95
CA ARG A 55 -7.70 6.54 -14.31
C ARG A 55 -6.52 6.34 -15.25
N LEU A 56 -5.30 6.49 -14.74
CA LEU A 56 -4.08 6.31 -15.52
C LEU A 56 -3.88 4.85 -15.93
N ALA A 57 -4.13 3.91 -15.02
CA ALA A 57 -4.13 2.47 -15.29
C ALA A 57 -5.13 2.12 -16.39
N PHE A 58 -6.38 2.59 -16.26
CA PHE A 58 -7.41 2.41 -17.30
C PHE A 58 -7.02 3.02 -18.66
N CYS A 59 -6.43 4.24 -18.66
CA CYS A 59 -5.89 4.85 -19.87
C CYS A 59 -4.74 4.04 -20.47
N GLY A 60 -3.93 3.39 -19.63
CA GLY A 60 -2.78 2.57 -20.01
C GLY A 60 -3.16 1.36 -20.86
N GLU A 61 -4.33 0.76 -20.61
CA GLU A 61 -4.84 -0.34 -21.44
C GLU A 61 -5.05 0.06 -22.90
N ARG A 62 -5.41 1.33 -23.15
CA ARG A 62 -5.70 1.87 -24.49
C ARG A 62 -4.52 2.62 -25.11
N LYS A 63 -3.72 3.31 -24.28
CA LYS A 63 -2.64 4.21 -24.69
C LYS A 63 -1.43 4.08 -23.73
N PRO A 64 -0.68 2.97 -23.77
CA PRO A 64 0.35 2.64 -22.77
C PRO A 64 1.49 3.66 -22.74
N ALA A 65 1.98 4.12 -23.89
CA ALA A 65 3.06 5.12 -23.94
C ALA A 65 2.67 6.46 -23.31
N ARG A 66 1.43 6.92 -23.55
CA ARG A 66 0.93 8.17 -22.96
C ARG A 66 0.75 8.03 -21.46
N ALA A 67 0.21 6.90 -21.00
CA ALA A 67 0.06 6.61 -19.59
C ALA A 67 1.42 6.57 -18.86
N SER A 68 2.43 5.92 -19.46
CA SER A 68 3.80 5.89 -18.92
C SER A 68 4.41 7.30 -18.83
N ASN A 69 4.26 8.12 -19.87
CA ASN A 69 4.76 9.51 -19.87
C ASN A 69 4.08 10.37 -18.80
N THR A 70 2.76 10.26 -18.66
CA THR A 70 2.02 10.94 -17.59
C THR A 70 2.47 10.46 -16.22
N ASN A 71 2.69 9.16 -16.03
CA ASN A 71 3.16 8.62 -14.76
C ASN A 71 4.53 9.20 -14.38
N LYS A 72 5.46 9.27 -15.34
CA LYS A 72 6.78 9.90 -15.15
C LYS A 72 6.66 11.39 -14.78
N CYS A 73 5.74 12.11 -15.41
CA CYS A 73 5.46 13.51 -15.08
C CYS A 73 4.95 13.66 -13.64
N LEU A 74 4.02 12.81 -13.20
CA LEU A 74 3.46 12.88 -11.84
C LEU A 74 4.50 12.64 -10.74
N HIS A 75 5.56 11.88 -11.02
CA HIS A 75 6.65 11.64 -10.07
C HIS A 75 7.53 12.90 -9.84
N ASN A 76 7.64 13.79 -10.82
CA ASN A 76 8.36 15.06 -10.69
C ASN A 76 7.67 16.14 -11.54
N PRO A 77 6.53 16.68 -11.07
CA PRO A 77 5.63 17.46 -11.91
C PRO A 77 6.17 18.86 -12.25
N PHE A 78 7.06 19.41 -11.42
CA PHE A 78 7.65 20.73 -11.62
C PHE A 78 8.95 20.90 -10.85
N VAL A 79 9.77 21.87 -11.26
CA VAL A 79 11.03 22.22 -10.59
C VAL A 79 10.76 22.68 -9.16
N GLY A 80 11.49 22.11 -8.19
CA GLY A 80 11.28 22.40 -6.76
C GLY A 80 10.14 21.62 -6.13
N TYR A 81 9.58 20.62 -6.81
CA TYR A 81 8.66 19.67 -6.20
C TYR A 81 9.30 19.04 -4.94
N LEU A 82 8.63 19.18 -3.79
CA LEU A 82 9.09 18.77 -2.44
C LEU A 82 10.27 19.57 -1.84
N SER A 83 10.65 20.73 -2.39
CA SER A 83 11.77 21.54 -1.87
C SER A 83 11.66 21.85 -0.36
N GLU A 84 10.47 22.19 0.13
CA GLU A 84 10.24 22.46 1.56
C GLU A 84 10.41 21.20 2.43
N HIS A 85 10.00 20.02 1.93
CA HIS A 85 10.26 18.76 2.64
C HIS A 85 11.77 18.50 2.76
N CYS A 86 12.52 18.78 1.69
CA CYS A 86 13.97 18.64 1.68
C CYS A 86 14.67 19.60 2.65
N LYS A 87 14.19 20.85 2.76
CA LYS A 87 14.66 21.81 3.76
C LYS A 87 14.42 21.32 5.19
N VAL A 88 13.22 20.80 5.47
CA VAL A 88 12.89 20.23 6.79
C VAL A 88 13.79 19.03 7.10
N LEU A 89 13.97 18.11 6.15
CA LEU A 89 14.87 16.96 6.32
C LEU A 89 16.31 17.40 6.62
N SER A 90 16.85 18.33 5.85
CA SER A 90 18.18 18.89 6.07
C SER A 90 18.31 19.58 7.42
N SER A 91 17.28 20.33 7.84
CA SER A 91 17.24 20.95 9.16
C SER A 91 17.14 19.94 10.31
N CYS A 92 16.48 18.80 10.10
CA CYS A 92 16.45 17.71 11.08
C CYS A 92 17.81 17.04 11.16
N ASP A 93 18.44 16.77 10.01
CA ASP A 93 19.76 16.15 9.94
C ASP A 93 20.82 16.99 10.64
N SER A 94 20.84 18.31 10.40
CA SER A 94 21.81 19.20 11.05
C SER A 94 21.69 19.23 12.57
N ARG A 95 20.48 18.97 13.12
CA ARG A 95 20.25 18.90 14.57
C ARG A 95 20.66 17.56 15.17
N ILE A 96 20.62 16.48 14.40
CA ILE A 96 20.87 15.10 14.88
C ILE A 96 22.30 14.64 14.50
N ALA A 97 22.94 15.30 13.54
CA ALA A 97 24.30 15.04 13.06
C ALA A 97 25.40 15.44 14.07
N ILE A 98 25.27 15.00 15.31
CA ILE A 98 26.27 15.17 16.36
C ILE A 98 27.11 13.89 16.42
N GLY A 99 28.44 14.04 16.36
CA GLY A 99 29.37 12.91 16.49
C GLY A 99 29.26 11.88 15.37
N THR A 100 29.24 10.60 15.73
CA THR A 100 29.23 9.48 14.76
C THR A 100 27.88 9.27 14.08
N CYS A 101 26.78 9.78 14.64
CA CYS A 101 25.44 9.65 14.08
C CYS A 101 25.32 10.29 12.69
N ALA A 102 26.06 11.37 12.42
CA ALA A 102 26.07 12.06 11.13
C ALA A 102 26.39 11.14 9.95
N LYS A 103 27.25 10.13 10.17
CA LYS A 103 27.67 9.17 9.13
C LYS A 103 26.66 8.06 8.89
N THR A 104 25.79 7.78 9.88
CA THR A 104 24.85 6.67 9.85
C THR A 104 23.46 7.10 9.39
N ILE A 105 23.08 8.37 9.58
CA ILE A 105 21.77 8.90 9.19
C ILE A 105 21.46 8.65 7.70
N PRO A 106 22.36 8.97 6.74
CA PRO A 106 22.06 8.76 5.32
C PRO A 106 21.88 7.27 4.97
N SER A 107 22.73 6.39 5.52
CA SER A 107 22.68 4.96 5.23
C SER A 107 21.45 4.28 5.87
N THR A 108 21.11 4.64 7.11
CA THR A 108 19.89 4.14 7.77
C THR A 108 18.63 4.64 7.06
N ARG A 109 18.60 5.90 6.61
CA ARG A 109 17.48 6.43 5.82
C ARG A 109 17.33 5.67 4.52
N GLN A 110 18.41 5.51 3.76
CA GLN A 110 18.38 4.76 2.50
C GLN A 110 17.89 3.33 2.71
N ALA A 111 18.43 2.61 3.69
CA ALA A 111 18.01 1.25 4.01
C ALA A 111 16.54 1.17 4.41
N THR A 112 16.04 2.16 5.16
CA THR A 112 14.62 2.24 5.56
C THR A 112 13.72 2.36 4.33
N CYS A 113 14.15 3.17 3.36
CA CYS A 113 13.40 3.44 2.14
C CYS A 113 13.40 2.28 1.16
N GLU A 114 14.52 1.59 1.05
CA GLU A 114 14.59 0.30 0.37
C GLU A 114 13.61 -0.68 1.03
N CYS A 115 13.62 -0.79 2.36
CA CYS A 115 12.70 -1.67 3.07
C CYS A 115 11.21 -1.31 2.90
N ILE A 116 10.86 -0.02 2.84
CA ILE A 116 9.49 0.42 2.53
C ILE A 116 9.09 0.01 1.10
N ASN A 117 9.99 0.18 0.13
CA ASN A 117 9.73 -0.24 -1.25
C ASN A 117 9.66 -1.77 -1.38
N ASP A 118 10.54 -2.51 -0.70
CA ASP A 118 10.52 -3.98 -0.67
C ASP A 118 9.19 -4.48 -0.10
N ALA A 119 8.70 -3.87 0.99
CA ALA A 119 7.42 -4.21 1.60
C ALA A 119 6.23 -3.89 0.68
N ARG A 120 6.27 -2.75 -0.02
CA ARG A 120 5.28 -2.40 -1.06
C ARG A 120 5.25 -3.45 -2.15
N ASP A 121 6.40 -3.79 -2.69
CA ASP A 121 6.51 -4.66 -3.85
C ASP A 121 6.13 -6.11 -3.48
N ASP A 122 6.49 -6.58 -2.27
CA ASP A 122 6.02 -7.86 -1.73
C ASP A 122 4.49 -7.89 -1.60
N LEU A 123 3.88 -6.84 -1.03
CA LEU A 123 2.43 -6.77 -0.88
C LEU A 123 1.71 -6.72 -2.23
N LYS A 124 2.24 -5.99 -3.21
CA LYS A 124 1.69 -5.94 -4.58
C LYS A 124 1.82 -7.30 -5.27
N ASN A 125 2.94 -7.99 -5.11
CA ASN A 125 3.14 -9.33 -5.66
C ASN A 125 2.16 -10.34 -5.05
N ARG A 126 1.91 -10.26 -3.73
CA ARG A 126 0.89 -11.05 -3.04
C ARG A 126 -0.52 -10.76 -3.56
N ILE A 127 -0.85 -9.49 -3.79
CA ILE A 127 -2.15 -9.11 -4.34
C ILE A 127 -2.30 -9.59 -5.78
N ALA A 128 -1.26 -9.48 -6.61
CA ALA A 128 -1.27 -9.98 -7.98
C ALA A 128 -1.45 -11.51 -8.04
N SER A 129 -0.84 -12.25 -7.10
CA SER A 129 -0.93 -13.71 -7.03
C SER A 129 -2.30 -14.23 -6.60
N ILE A 130 -3.17 -13.38 -6.03
CA ILE A 130 -4.58 -13.73 -5.75
C ILE A 130 -5.31 -14.18 -7.02
N SER A 131 -4.94 -13.65 -8.18
CA SER A 131 -5.50 -14.08 -9.47
C SER A 131 -5.29 -15.58 -9.71
N ASN A 132 -4.15 -16.14 -9.27
CA ASN A 132 -3.84 -17.56 -9.39
C ASN A 132 -4.73 -18.41 -8.46
N VAL A 133 -5.07 -17.89 -7.27
CA VAL A 133 -5.99 -18.56 -6.35
C VAL A 133 -7.35 -18.79 -7.01
N PHE A 134 -7.84 -17.85 -7.82
CA PHE A 134 -9.09 -18.04 -8.56
C PHE A 134 -8.95 -19.08 -9.67
N SER A 135 -7.84 -19.05 -10.42
CA SER A 135 -7.56 -20.06 -11.43
C SER A 135 -7.52 -21.47 -10.83
N ASP A 136 -6.88 -21.65 -9.67
CA ASP A 136 -6.79 -22.93 -8.96
C ASP A 136 -8.15 -23.41 -8.42
N LEU A 137 -9.00 -22.49 -7.97
CA LEU A 137 -10.36 -22.81 -7.51
C LEU A 137 -11.31 -23.17 -8.66
N LEU A 138 -11.10 -22.59 -9.84
CA LEU A 138 -11.89 -22.84 -11.05
C LEU A 138 -11.43 -24.09 -11.80
N SER A 139 -10.14 -24.43 -11.76
CA SER A 139 -9.57 -25.61 -12.42
C SER A 139 -9.88 -26.93 -11.72
N GLY A 140 -10.35 -26.88 -10.47
CA GLY A 140 -10.97 -28.02 -9.79
C GLY A 140 -10.03 -29.15 -9.39
N ASP A 141 -8.71 -28.96 -9.42
CA ASP A 141 -7.74 -30.07 -9.37
C ASP A 141 -7.40 -30.59 -7.96
N ARG A 142 -8.29 -30.37 -6.97
CA ARG A 142 -8.27 -31.13 -5.71
C ARG A 142 -9.69 -31.48 -5.30
N GLY A 143 -9.98 -32.78 -5.31
CA GLY A 143 -11.24 -33.34 -4.86
C GLY A 143 -11.60 -32.88 -3.45
N ILE A 144 -12.50 -31.91 -3.36
CA ILE A 144 -13.31 -31.65 -2.16
C ILE A 144 -14.73 -31.43 -2.64
N ALA A 145 -15.52 -32.50 -2.57
CA ALA A 145 -16.96 -32.45 -2.75
C ALA A 145 -17.62 -31.91 -1.47
N ILE A 146 -17.81 -30.60 -1.32
CA ILE A 146 -18.76 -29.99 -0.38
C ILE A 146 -19.28 -28.66 -0.99
N GLY A 147 -20.55 -28.34 -0.75
CA GLY A 147 -21.33 -27.27 -1.38
C GLY A 147 -20.71 -25.87 -1.46
N SER A 148 -21.33 -25.01 -2.27
CA SER A 148 -20.83 -23.67 -2.66
C SER A 148 -20.38 -22.76 -1.51
N SER A 149 -20.93 -22.91 -0.30
CA SER A 149 -20.50 -22.17 0.89
C SER A 149 -19.05 -22.46 1.28
N ASN A 150 -18.62 -23.73 1.28
CA ASN A 150 -17.25 -24.10 1.65
C ASN A 150 -16.22 -23.57 0.65
N LYS A 151 -16.56 -23.51 -0.64
CA LYS A 151 -15.65 -22.97 -1.67
C LYS A 151 -15.39 -21.47 -1.48
N VAL A 152 -16.42 -20.72 -1.06
CA VAL A 152 -16.28 -19.29 -0.73
C VAL A 152 -15.37 -19.12 0.48
N ASP A 153 -15.57 -19.89 1.54
CA ASP A 153 -14.75 -19.79 2.75
C ASP A 153 -13.29 -20.15 2.49
N ILE A 154 -13.03 -21.21 1.70
CA ILE A 154 -11.67 -21.59 1.27
C ILE A 154 -11.03 -20.48 0.42
N CYS A 155 -11.79 -19.89 -0.50
CA CYS A 155 -11.33 -18.77 -1.32
C CYS A 155 -10.92 -17.56 -0.46
N VAL A 156 -11.80 -17.14 0.45
CA VAL A 156 -11.54 -16.03 1.36
C VAL A 156 -10.34 -16.33 2.25
N ALA A 157 -10.25 -17.53 2.82
CA ALA A 157 -9.14 -17.94 3.68
C ALA A 157 -7.80 -17.96 2.95
N ASN A 158 -7.76 -18.46 1.71
CA ASN A 158 -6.54 -18.48 0.89
C ASN A 158 -6.07 -17.06 0.57
N ILE A 159 -6.98 -16.15 0.22
CA ILE A 159 -6.62 -14.76 -0.06
C ILE A 159 -6.13 -14.06 1.20
N LYS A 160 -6.85 -14.21 2.33
CA LYS A 160 -6.43 -13.67 3.63
C LYS A 160 -5.02 -14.14 3.98
N LYS A 161 -4.73 -15.44 3.80
CA LYS A 161 -3.40 -16.01 4.06
C LYS A 161 -2.29 -15.37 3.22
N GLN A 162 -2.56 -15.01 1.97
CA GLN A 162 -1.58 -14.30 1.12
C GLN A 162 -1.28 -12.88 1.64
N MET A 163 -2.25 -12.26 2.32
CA MET A 163 -2.17 -10.89 2.85
C MET A 163 -1.63 -10.80 4.29
N ILE A 164 -1.22 -11.91 4.89
CA ILE A 164 -0.60 -11.93 6.23
C ILE A 164 0.92 -11.98 6.09
N THR A 165 1.61 -11.08 6.79
CA THR A 165 3.07 -11.09 6.98
C THR A 165 3.40 -11.46 8.43
N PRO A 166 4.68 -11.71 8.78
CA PRO A 166 5.06 -11.96 10.17
C PRO A 166 4.72 -10.82 11.15
N VAL A 167 4.50 -9.61 10.64
CA VAL A 167 4.33 -8.40 11.46
C VAL A 167 3.03 -7.64 11.21
N ASN A 168 2.24 -8.03 10.20
CA ASN A 168 0.96 -7.41 9.87
C ASN A 168 -0.08 -8.39 9.33
N ASP A 169 -1.33 -8.10 9.64
CA ASP A 169 -2.49 -8.55 8.88
C ASP A 169 -2.97 -7.39 8.00
N TRP A 170 -2.65 -7.44 6.70
CA TRP A 170 -2.99 -6.36 5.79
C TRP A 170 -4.48 -6.21 5.56
N VAL A 171 -5.28 -7.27 5.74
CA VAL A 171 -6.75 -7.19 5.61
C VAL A 171 -7.29 -6.25 6.69
N THR A 172 -6.88 -6.48 7.94
CA THR A 172 -7.28 -5.63 9.08
C THR A 172 -6.77 -4.20 8.92
N VAL A 173 -5.52 -4.01 8.46
CA VAL A 173 -4.93 -2.68 8.23
C VAL A 173 -5.70 -1.90 7.16
N ILE A 174 -6.03 -2.54 6.04
CA ILE A 174 -6.79 -1.93 4.94
C ILE A 174 -8.22 -1.62 5.40
N ASP A 175 -8.87 -2.52 6.14
CA ASP A 175 -10.23 -2.29 6.67
C ASP A 175 -10.30 -1.11 7.63
N SER A 176 -9.30 -0.97 8.50
CA SER A 176 -9.16 0.19 9.38
C SER A 176 -8.94 1.49 8.57
N ALA A 177 -8.14 1.43 7.51
CA ALA A 177 -7.91 2.57 6.62
C ALA A 177 -9.18 2.98 5.87
N LEU A 178 -9.88 2.02 5.26
CA LEU A 178 -11.12 2.22 4.49
C LEU A 178 -12.25 2.77 5.36
N SER A 179 -12.41 2.23 6.58
CA SER A 179 -13.42 2.72 7.53
C SER A 179 -13.16 4.15 7.99
N THR A 180 -11.89 4.55 8.10
CA THR A 180 -11.51 5.92 8.46
C THR A 180 -11.63 6.89 7.27
N CYS A 181 -11.28 6.44 6.06
CA CYS A 181 -11.23 7.30 4.87
C CYS A 181 -12.59 7.48 4.20
N ILE A 182 -13.46 6.46 4.22
CA ILE A 182 -14.78 6.53 3.59
C ILE A 182 -15.80 7.10 4.58
N LYS A 183 -15.87 8.44 4.66
CA LYS A 183 -16.82 9.15 5.54
C LYS A 183 -18.29 9.02 5.12
N LYS A 184 -18.58 8.77 3.83
CA LYS A 184 -19.95 8.60 3.29
C LYS A 184 -20.11 7.21 2.68
N LYS A 185 -20.23 6.20 3.54
CA LYS A 185 -20.62 4.86 3.08
C LYS A 185 -22.10 4.92 2.63
N PRO A 186 -22.47 4.37 1.47
CA PRO A 186 -23.87 4.14 1.15
C PRO A 186 -24.50 3.28 2.27
N ALA A 187 -25.64 3.71 2.80
CA ALA A 187 -26.30 2.99 3.89
C ALA A 187 -26.54 1.52 3.51
N GLY A 188 -26.12 0.59 4.37
CA GLY A 188 -26.24 -0.85 4.13
C GLY A 188 -25.11 -1.51 3.33
N GLN A 189 -24.09 -0.76 2.87
CA GLN A 189 -22.93 -1.35 2.19
C GLN A 189 -21.72 -1.48 3.12
N ASN A 190 -21.28 -2.72 3.34
CA ASN A 190 -20.00 -3.00 3.99
C ASN A 190 -18.89 -2.96 2.94
N LEU A 191 -18.08 -1.90 2.97
CA LEU A 191 -16.98 -1.67 2.00
C LEU A 191 -15.62 -2.19 2.49
N GLY A 192 -15.61 -2.99 3.56
CA GLY A 192 -14.39 -3.65 4.00
C GLY A 192 -13.88 -4.66 2.99
N MET A 193 -12.56 -4.83 2.94
CA MET A 193 -11.84 -5.91 2.29
C MET A 193 -12.47 -7.27 2.59
N GLU A 194 -12.83 -7.56 3.84
CA GLU A 194 -13.50 -8.83 4.17
C GLU A 194 -14.85 -9.01 3.45
N ALA A 195 -15.66 -7.96 3.36
CA ALA A 195 -16.92 -8.00 2.62
C ALA A 195 -16.68 -8.11 1.10
N MET A 196 -15.67 -7.40 0.57
CA MET A 196 -15.27 -7.47 -0.83
C MET A 196 -14.76 -8.86 -1.20
N LEU A 197 -13.98 -9.51 -0.34
CA LEU A 197 -13.50 -10.89 -0.54
C LEU A 197 -14.67 -11.87 -0.55
N ASN A 198 -15.60 -11.77 0.40
CA ASN A 198 -16.77 -12.64 0.47
C ASN A 198 -17.66 -12.52 -0.79
N VAL A 199 -17.99 -11.29 -1.19
CA VAL A 199 -18.79 -11.02 -2.40
C VAL A 199 -18.02 -11.41 -3.66
N GLY A 200 -16.73 -11.09 -3.72
CA GLY A 200 -15.84 -11.38 -4.84
C GLY A 200 -15.69 -12.89 -5.07
N CYS A 201 -15.32 -13.66 -4.04
CA CYS A 201 -15.21 -15.11 -4.11
C CYS A 201 -16.54 -15.76 -4.51
N ARG A 202 -17.68 -15.34 -3.92
CA ARG A 202 -19.00 -15.86 -4.30
C ARG A 202 -19.31 -15.59 -5.77
N LYS A 203 -19.01 -14.39 -6.28
CA LYS A 203 -19.24 -14.03 -7.68
C LYS A 203 -18.32 -14.78 -8.63
N VAL A 204 -17.02 -14.89 -8.33
CA VAL A 204 -16.04 -15.60 -9.16
C VAL A 204 -16.38 -17.09 -9.27
N ILE A 205 -16.80 -17.72 -8.17
CA ILE A 205 -17.20 -19.14 -8.18
C ILE A 205 -18.48 -19.35 -9.00
N ALA A 206 -19.40 -18.39 -9.00
CA ALA A 206 -20.65 -18.45 -9.74
C ALA A 206 -20.52 -18.03 -11.21
N ASP A 207 -19.46 -17.29 -11.57
CA ASP A 207 -19.25 -16.74 -12.90
C ASP A 207 -18.23 -17.56 -13.70
N THR A 208 -18.72 -18.26 -14.73
CA THR A 208 -17.90 -19.02 -15.67
C THR A 208 -17.38 -18.17 -16.84
N THR A 209 -17.79 -16.90 -16.96
CA THR A 209 -17.42 -16.01 -18.07
C THR A 209 -16.14 -15.21 -17.81
N GLY A 210 -15.69 -15.13 -16.55
CA GLY A 210 -14.48 -14.40 -16.15
C GLY A 210 -14.68 -12.90 -15.89
N ALA A 211 -15.89 -12.36 -16.06
CA ALA A 211 -16.21 -10.96 -15.81
C ALA A 211 -16.09 -10.57 -14.32
N ALA A 212 -16.49 -11.47 -13.42
CA ALA A 212 -16.35 -11.28 -11.97
C ALA A 212 -14.89 -11.23 -11.52
N SER A 213 -14.02 -12.01 -12.17
CA SER A 213 -12.57 -11.97 -11.91
C SER A 213 -11.98 -10.62 -12.31
N GLN A 214 -12.41 -10.05 -13.45
CA GLN A 214 -12.00 -8.71 -13.87
C GLN A 214 -12.48 -7.61 -12.91
N GLN A 215 -13.73 -7.66 -12.45
CA GLN A 215 -14.25 -6.69 -11.47
C GLN A 215 -13.50 -6.76 -10.14
N LEU A 216 -13.19 -7.98 -9.68
CA LEU A 216 -12.45 -8.18 -8.45
C LEU A 216 -11.00 -7.71 -8.58
N LYS A 217 -10.39 -7.91 -9.74
CA LYS A 217 -9.08 -7.31 -10.08
C LYS A 217 -9.12 -5.80 -9.96
N THR A 218 -10.16 -5.12 -10.46
CA THR A 218 -10.30 -3.66 -10.27
C THR A 218 -10.37 -3.26 -8.79
N GLY A 219 -11.01 -4.07 -7.94
CA GLY A 219 -11.03 -3.86 -6.49
C GLY A 219 -9.64 -4.00 -5.86
N PHE A 220 -8.85 -4.99 -6.28
CA PHE A 220 -7.47 -5.16 -5.85
C PHE A 220 -6.53 -4.07 -6.39
N ASP A 221 -6.77 -3.58 -7.61
CA ASP A 221 -6.03 -2.44 -8.17
C ASP A 221 -6.29 -1.16 -7.37
N PHE A 222 -7.51 -0.95 -6.88
CA PHE A 222 -7.80 0.13 -5.94
C PHE A 222 -6.99 0.01 -4.64
N VAL A 223 -6.92 -1.19 -4.07
CA VAL A 223 -6.11 -1.46 -2.86
C VAL A 223 -4.62 -1.23 -3.14
N ASN A 224 -4.11 -1.68 -4.28
CA ASN A 224 -2.73 -1.43 -4.72
C ASN A 224 -2.45 0.08 -4.82
N ASN A 225 -3.36 0.85 -5.42
CA ASN A 225 -3.21 2.30 -5.51
C ASN A 225 -3.25 2.99 -4.13
N LEU A 226 -4.02 2.47 -3.18
CA LEU A 226 -4.00 2.95 -1.79
C LEU A 226 -2.63 2.68 -1.14
N ILE A 227 -2.08 1.47 -1.32
CA ILE A 227 -0.75 1.10 -0.82
C ILE A 227 0.33 2.00 -1.46
N ASP A 228 0.29 2.18 -2.78
CA ASP A 228 1.20 3.06 -3.51
C ASP A 228 1.13 4.50 -2.97
N ALA A 229 -0.08 5.03 -2.75
CA ALA A 229 -0.29 6.37 -2.19
C ALA A 229 0.38 6.53 -0.80
N MET A 230 0.23 5.51 0.06
CA MET A 230 0.80 5.53 1.40
C MET A 230 2.33 5.40 1.38
N VAL A 231 2.85 4.56 0.49
CA VAL A 231 4.29 4.34 0.34
C VAL A 231 4.96 5.56 -0.28
N GLU A 232 4.41 6.15 -1.33
CA GLU A 232 4.95 7.38 -1.92
C GLU A 232 4.98 8.52 -0.91
N ARG A 233 3.92 8.66 -0.10
CA ARG A 233 3.89 9.67 0.97
C ARG A 233 4.95 9.41 2.03
N SER A 234 5.09 8.17 2.48
CA SER A 234 6.11 7.77 3.46
C SER A 234 7.52 7.89 2.87
N GLY A 235 7.66 7.66 1.56
CA GLY A 235 8.87 7.80 0.77
C GLY A 235 9.38 9.24 0.71
N ARG A 236 8.57 10.26 1.01
CA ARG A 236 9.03 11.66 1.08
C ARG A 236 10.07 11.87 2.17
N PHE A 237 10.04 11.07 3.23
CA PHE A 237 11.04 11.11 4.31
C PHE A 237 12.37 10.43 3.91
N CYS A 238 12.43 9.82 2.73
CA CYS A 238 13.62 9.16 2.22
C CYS A 238 14.68 10.10 1.67
N GLY A 239 14.34 11.37 1.41
CA GLY A 239 15.30 12.36 0.95
C GLY A 239 16.03 11.99 -0.36
N GLY A 240 15.46 11.10 -1.17
CA GLY A 240 16.08 10.55 -2.40
C GLY A 240 16.27 11.58 -3.53
N SER A 241 16.07 11.18 -4.78
CA SER A 241 16.25 12.04 -5.97
C SER A 241 15.52 13.40 -5.90
N HIS A 242 14.46 13.51 -5.09
CA HIS A 242 13.72 14.75 -4.86
C HIS A 242 14.45 15.78 -4.00
N CYS A 243 15.41 15.36 -3.16
CA CYS A 243 16.19 16.24 -2.29
C CYS A 243 17.67 16.35 -2.69
N LEU A 244 18.07 15.66 -3.77
CA LEU A 244 19.41 15.73 -4.37
C LEU A 244 19.56 16.89 -5.38
N GLN A 245 18.57 17.78 -5.49
CA GLN A 245 18.61 18.99 -6.34
C GLN A 245 18.57 20.27 -5.49
N GLY A 246 19.45 20.35 -4.48
CA GLY A 246 19.73 21.57 -3.71
C GLY A 246 21.21 21.90 -3.79
#